data_AF-A0A958HXF4-F1
#
_entry.id   AF-A0A958HXF4-F1
#
_cell.length_a   1.000
_cell.length_b   1.000
_cell.length_c   1.000
_cell.angle_alpha   90.00
_cell.angle_beta   90.00
_cell.angle_gamma   90.00
#
_symmetry.space_group_name_H-M   'P 1'
#
loop_
_entity.id
_entity.type
_entity.pdbx_description
1 polymer ?
#
loop_
_entity_poly.entity_id
_entity_poly.type
_entity_poly.pdbx_seq_one_letter_code
_entity_poly.pdbx_strand_id
1 'polypeptide(L)'
;PADAAHQVVPVWDDLSQPATIYIDFGNDGTIDDSVTVQNQVTSIDDGATGQADEVGIPERFILAQNYPNPFNPQTTIRFAIPAGYDGAVELAIFDVMGKRIRNLVIASGESHVPAGWQEFVWDGRDDAGNLLASGVYFYRLAAGKRFVQTRKMLLVR
;
A
#
# COMPACT_ATOMS: atom_id res chain seq x y z
N PRO A 1 0.92 24.31 -47.71
CA PRO A 1 1.70 23.05 -47.56
C PRO A 1 1.83 22.75 -46.06
N ALA A 2 0.80 22.18 -45.48
CA ALA A 2 0.67 22.06 -44.04
C ALA A 2 -0.08 20.77 -43.78
N ASP A 3 0.66 19.73 -43.42
CA ASP A 3 0.22 18.52 -42.70
C ASP A 3 1.50 17.69 -42.46
N ALA A 4 2.43 18.26 -41.70
CA ALA A 4 3.62 17.53 -41.25
C ALA A 4 3.24 16.71 -40.01
N ALA A 5 2.81 15.47 -40.23
CA ALA A 5 2.63 14.51 -39.15
C ALA A 5 4.01 14.19 -38.55
N HIS A 6 4.24 14.59 -37.30
CA HIS A 6 5.43 14.21 -36.54
C HIS A 6 5.10 13.01 -35.67
N GLN A 7 5.72 11.87 -35.96
CA GLN A 7 5.57 10.65 -35.16
C GLN A 7 6.65 10.64 -34.07
N VAL A 8 6.24 10.78 -32.82
CA VAL A 8 7.12 10.59 -31.66
C VAL A 8 7.10 9.10 -31.30
N VAL A 9 8.25 8.44 -31.47
CA VAL A 9 8.44 7.05 -31.03
C VAL A 9 9.12 7.09 -29.66
N PRO A 10 8.48 6.62 -28.58
CA PRO A 10 9.10 6.64 -27.25
C PRO A 10 10.27 5.64 -27.19
N VAL A 11 11.25 5.95 -26.34
CA VAL A 11 12.31 5.00 -25.97
C VAL A 11 11.71 4.02 -24.97
N TRP A 12 11.44 2.80 -25.41
CA TRP A 12 10.74 1.80 -24.59
C TRP A 12 11.54 1.31 -23.38
N ASP A 13 12.87 1.49 -23.40
CA ASP A 13 13.76 1.06 -22.30
C ASP A 13 13.72 2.01 -21.09
N ASP A 14 13.25 3.25 -21.26
CA ASP A 14 13.14 4.24 -20.19
C ASP A 14 11.90 5.11 -20.38
N LEU A 15 10.80 4.66 -19.76
CA LEU A 15 9.52 5.35 -19.76
C LEU A 15 9.40 6.40 -18.65
N SER A 16 10.45 6.63 -17.86
CA SER A 16 10.42 7.59 -16.74
C SER A 16 10.66 9.03 -17.16
N GLN A 17 11.25 9.24 -18.35
CA GLN A 17 11.59 10.57 -18.83
C GLN A 17 10.40 11.24 -19.55
N PRO A 18 10.11 12.52 -19.24
CA PRO A 18 9.13 13.30 -20.00
C PRO A 18 9.55 13.45 -21.46
N ALA A 19 8.59 13.35 -22.37
CA ALA A 19 8.76 13.77 -23.76
C ALA A 19 8.11 15.16 -23.93
N THR A 20 8.89 16.14 -24.39
CA THR A 20 8.38 17.49 -24.67
C THR A 20 8.39 17.76 -26.16
N ILE A 21 7.24 18.14 -26.70
CA ILE A 21 7.07 18.59 -28.08
C ILE A 21 7.02 20.12 -28.05
N TYR A 22 7.91 20.75 -28.79
CA TYR A 22 7.91 22.20 -28.99
C TYR A 22 7.11 22.57 -30.25
N ILE A 23 6.31 23.62 -30.15
CA ILE A 23 5.46 24.12 -31.22
C ILE A 23 5.98 25.51 -31.60
N ASP A 24 6.32 25.66 -32.88
CA ASP A 24 6.72 26.92 -33.52
C ASP A 24 5.61 27.28 -34.53
N PHE A 25 4.78 28.24 -34.15
CA PHE A 25 3.71 28.75 -34.98
C PHE A 25 4.27 29.72 -36.02
N GLY A 26 4.48 29.21 -37.23
CA GLY A 26 4.96 30.02 -38.35
C GLY A 26 6.32 29.58 -38.86
N ASN A 27 6.98 28.63 -38.17
CA ASN A 27 8.26 28.05 -38.55
C ASN A 27 9.33 29.14 -38.68
N ASP A 28 9.37 30.06 -37.72
CA ASP A 28 10.30 31.20 -37.68
C ASP A 28 11.54 30.93 -36.81
N GLY A 29 11.60 29.75 -36.19
CA GLY A 29 12.67 29.31 -35.30
C GLY A 29 12.45 29.71 -33.85
N THR A 30 11.32 30.34 -33.52
CA THR A 30 10.93 30.63 -32.14
C THR A 30 9.94 29.59 -31.64
N ILE A 31 10.08 29.20 -30.38
CA ILE A 31 9.16 28.25 -29.73
C ILE A 31 8.05 29.08 -29.10
N ASP A 32 6.84 28.95 -29.63
CA ASP A 32 5.66 29.65 -29.13
C ASP A 32 4.95 28.89 -28.02
N ASP A 33 4.97 27.55 -28.09
CA ASP A 33 4.28 26.70 -27.14
C ASP A 33 4.99 25.34 -26.97
N SER A 34 4.62 24.59 -25.93
CA SER A 34 5.14 23.25 -25.72
C SER A 34 4.10 22.34 -25.05
N VAL A 35 4.09 21.08 -25.48
CA VAL A 35 3.30 20.02 -24.86
C VAL A 35 4.25 19.00 -24.26
N THR A 36 4.18 18.81 -22.95
CA THR A 36 4.95 17.78 -22.26
C THR A 36 4.06 16.59 -21.94
N VAL A 37 4.46 15.41 -22.40
CA VAL A 37 3.85 14.12 -22.07
C VAL A 37 4.75 13.42 -21.06
N GLN A 38 4.22 13.18 -19.87
CA GLN A 38 4.87 12.35 -18.86
C GLN A 38 4.14 11.02 -18.80
N ASN A 39 4.87 9.94 -19.06
CA ASN A 39 4.33 8.61 -18.80
C ASN A 39 4.45 8.33 -17.31
N GLN A 40 3.33 8.05 -16.66
CA GLN A 40 3.31 7.53 -15.31
C GLN A 40 3.08 6.02 -15.41
N VAL A 41 4.13 5.24 -15.18
CA VAL A 41 4.01 3.79 -15.10
C VAL A 41 3.21 3.46 -13.86
N THR A 42 1.92 3.19 -14.03
CA THR A 42 1.03 2.81 -12.93
C THR A 42 1.12 1.32 -12.64
N SER A 43 1.35 0.48 -13.64
CA SER A 43 1.50 -0.97 -13.45
C SER A 43 2.14 -1.62 -14.68
N ILE A 44 2.99 -2.63 -14.47
CA ILE A 44 3.44 -3.54 -15.51
C ILE A 44 2.64 -4.84 -15.33
N ASP A 45 1.81 -5.20 -16.30
CA ASP A 45 1.03 -6.44 -16.27
C ASP A 45 1.89 -7.59 -16.84
N ASP A 46 2.72 -8.19 -16.00
CA ASP A 46 3.60 -9.30 -16.39
C ASP A 46 2.91 -10.68 -16.39
N GLY A 47 1.58 -10.73 -16.30
CA GLY A 47 0.82 -11.99 -16.36
C GLY A 47 1.16 -13.01 -15.25
N ALA A 48 1.99 -12.64 -14.27
CA ALA A 48 2.30 -13.46 -13.11
C ALA A 48 1.25 -13.21 -12.03
N THR A 49 0.39 -14.19 -11.81
CA THR A 49 -0.62 -14.25 -10.75
C THR A 49 0.00 -13.93 -9.38
N GLY A 50 -0.28 -12.74 -8.86
CA GLY A 50 0.20 -12.28 -7.55
C GLY A 50 -0.36 -10.91 -7.17
N GLN A 51 -1.67 -10.84 -6.90
CA GLN A 51 -2.36 -9.80 -6.13
C GLN A 51 -1.79 -8.37 -6.21
N ALA A 52 -2.07 -7.70 -7.33
CA ALA A 52 -1.87 -6.26 -7.51
C ALA A 52 -2.87 -5.47 -6.65
N ASP A 53 -2.37 -4.78 -5.62
CA ASP A 53 -3.07 -3.72 -4.87
C ASP A 53 -2.07 -2.67 -4.35
N GLU A 54 -0.98 -2.39 -5.09
CA GLU A 54 0.07 -1.42 -4.68
C GLU A 54 0.36 -0.36 -5.75
N VAL A 55 -0.67 0.40 -6.13
CA VAL A 55 -0.46 1.57 -6.98
C VAL A 55 -1.25 2.76 -6.42
N GLY A 56 -0.65 3.40 -5.42
CA GLY A 56 -1.14 4.63 -4.80
C GLY A 56 -1.05 4.59 -3.28
N ILE A 57 -0.70 5.73 -2.66
CA ILE A 57 -0.90 5.90 -1.22
C ILE A 57 -2.42 5.88 -0.99
N PRO A 58 -2.95 4.99 -0.15
CA PRO A 58 -4.38 4.91 0.11
C PRO A 58 -4.93 6.26 0.56
N GLU A 59 -6.15 6.61 0.15
CA GLU A 59 -6.82 7.82 0.64
C GLU A 59 -7.49 7.61 2.01
N ARG A 60 -7.61 6.34 2.44
CA ARG A 60 -8.27 5.95 3.69
C ARG A 60 -7.51 4.82 4.38
N PHE A 61 -7.80 4.64 5.67
CA PHE A 61 -7.36 3.45 6.39
C PHE A 61 -7.99 2.19 5.80
N ILE A 62 -7.17 1.14 5.67
CA ILE A 62 -7.62 -0.17 5.22
C ILE A 62 -7.00 -1.22 6.13
N LEU A 63 -7.81 -2.16 6.61
CA LEU A 63 -7.32 -3.41 7.18
C LEU A 63 -7.69 -4.56 6.25
N ALA A 64 -6.70 -5.23 5.67
CA ALA A 64 -6.90 -6.35 4.76
C ALA A 64 -7.15 -7.66 5.53
N GLN A 65 -7.70 -8.65 4.83
CA GLN A 65 -7.76 -10.00 5.37
C GLN A 65 -6.34 -10.55 5.50
N ASN A 66 -6.02 -11.18 6.63
CA ASN A 66 -4.73 -11.82 6.81
C ASN A 66 -4.57 -12.98 5.80
N TYR A 67 -3.37 -13.17 5.28
CA TYR A 67 -3.05 -14.25 4.34
C TYR A 67 -1.76 -14.96 4.76
N PRO A 68 -1.75 -16.31 4.80
CA PRO A 68 -2.90 -17.20 4.61
C PRO A 68 -3.93 -17.11 5.76
N ASN A 69 -5.17 -17.54 5.51
CA ASN A 69 -6.20 -17.76 6.53
C ASN A 69 -7.13 -18.91 6.06
N PRO A 70 -7.16 -20.08 6.73
CA PRO A 70 -6.45 -20.42 7.96
C PRO A 70 -4.92 -20.45 7.80
N PHE A 71 -4.17 -20.28 8.90
CA PHE A 71 -2.71 -20.19 8.87
C PHE A 71 -2.02 -21.12 9.86
N ASN A 72 -0.78 -21.54 9.56
CA ASN A 72 0.04 -22.40 10.41
C ASN A 72 1.55 -22.10 10.27
N PRO A 73 2.25 -21.70 11.34
CA PRO A 73 1.79 -20.80 12.39
C PRO A 73 1.88 -19.33 11.96
N GLN A 74 2.28 -19.06 10.72
CA GLN A 74 2.61 -17.71 10.25
C GLN A 74 1.52 -17.16 9.31
N THR A 75 1.16 -15.89 9.50
CA THR A 75 0.27 -15.14 8.61
C THR A 75 0.73 -13.70 8.47
N THR A 76 0.43 -13.07 7.34
CA THR A 76 0.70 -11.66 7.10
C THR A 76 -0.59 -10.86 7.21
N ILE A 77 -0.57 -9.82 8.04
CA ILE A 77 -1.62 -8.83 8.20
C ILE A 77 -1.19 -7.58 7.43
N ARG A 78 -1.91 -7.28 6.35
CA ARG A 78 -1.68 -6.07 5.55
C ARG A 78 -2.66 -4.98 5.97
N PHE A 79 -2.17 -3.75 6.10
CA PHE A 79 -2.99 -2.58 6.37
C PHE A 79 -2.40 -1.35 5.72
N ALA A 80 -3.23 -0.32 5.57
CA ALA A 80 -2.88 0.86 4.80
C ALA A 80 -3.20 2.12 5.60
N ILE A 81 -2.27 3.07 5.59
CA ILE A 81 -2.35 4.35 6.30
C ILE A 81 -2.48 5.46 5.26
N PRO A 82 -3.46 6.37 5.40
CA PRO A 82 -3.68 7.40 4.39
C PRO A 82 -2.61 8.49 4.38
N ALA A 83 -2.40 9.10 3.22
CA ALA A 83 -1.54 10.27 3.07
C ALA A 83 -2.00 11.39 4.02
N GLY A 84 -1.05 11.99 4.75
CA GLY A 84 -1.31 13.10 5.67
C GLY A 84 -1.85 12.70 7.05
N TYR A 85 -1.93 11.41 7.38
CA TYR A 85 -2.17 10.98 8.76
C TYR A 85 -0.85 10.94 9.55
N ASP A 86 -0.81 11.67 10.67
CA ASP A 86 0.34 11.83 11.57
C ASP A 86 0.07 11.30 12.98
N GLY A 87 -1.12 10.75 13.23
CA GLY A 87 -1.51 10.25 14.54
C GLY A 87 -0.96 8.86 14.87
N ALA A 88 -1.21 8.43 16.11
CA ALA A 88 -0.88 7.08 16.55
C ALA A 88 -1.72 6.02 15.83
N VAL A 89 -1.11 4.88 15.51
CA VAL A 89 -1.75 3.68 14.97
C VAL A 89 -1.39 2.48 15.83
N GLU A 90 -2.41 1.75 16.28
CA GLU A 90 -2.26 0.50 17.05
C GLU A 90 -2.81 -0.67 16.22
N LEU A 91 -1.97 -1.70 16.05
CA LEU A 91 -2.40 -3.02 15.59
C LEU A 91 -2.31 -3.98 16.78
N ALA A 92 -3.43 -4.58 17.17
CA ALA A 92 -3.45 -5.50 18.31
C ALA A 92 -4.20 -6.78 17.97
N ILE A 93 -3.79 -7.88 18.59
CA ILE A 93 -4.40 -9.20 18.46
C ILE A 93 -5.09 -9.56 19.77
N PHE A 94 -6.27 -10.16 19.65
CA PHE A 94 -7.18 -10.50 20.73
C PHE A 94 -7.62 -11.95 20.62
N ASP A 95 -7.86 -12.57 21.77
CA ASP A 95 -8.59 -13.84 21.85
C ASP A 95 -10.11 -13.64 21.73
N VAL A 96 -10.85 -14.74 21.78
CA VAL A 96 -12.33 -14.74 21.71
C VAL A 96 -13.01 -14.05 22.89
N MET A 97 -12.31 -13.88 24.02
CA MET A 97 -12.81 -13.16 25.19
C MET A 97 -12.51 -11.66 25.10
N GLY A 98 -11.86 -11.20 24.03
CA GLY A 98 -11.45 -9.81 23.86
C GLY A 98 -10.22 -9.44 24.69
N LYS A 99 -9.50 -10.41 25.26
CA LYS A 99 -8.22 -10.17 25.91
C LYS A 99 -7.18 -9.91 24.84
N ARG A 100 -6.46 -8.80 24.96
CA ARG A 100 -5.31 -8.48 24.12
C ARG A 100 -4.16 -9.45 24.44
N ILE A 101 -3.71 -10.20 23.44
CA ILE A 101 -2.67 -11.23 23.58
C ILE A 101 -1.37 -10.85 22.88
N ARG A 102 -1.45 -9.96 21.88
CA ARG A 102 -0.29 -9.37 21.22
C ARG A 102 -0.58 -7.90 20.97
N ASN A 103 0.32 -7.02 21.39
CA ASN A 103 0.23 -5.60 21.08
C ASN A 103 1.36 -5.18 20.15
N LEU A 104 1.02 -4.60 19.00
CA LEU A 104 1.98 -4.01 18.08
C LEU A 104 1.62 -2.55 17.96
N VAL A 105 2.27 -1.77 18.83
CA VAL A 105 2.22 -0.32 18.71
C VAL A 105 3.10 0.06 17.52
N ILE A 106 2.47 0.51 16.44
CA ILE A 106 3.19 0.85 15.22
C ILE A 106 3.66 2.30 15.29
N ALA A 107 2.93 3.17 16.00
CA ALA A 107 3.38 4.51 16.36
C ALA A 107 2.90 4.92 17.77
N SER A 108 3.85 5.28 18.64
CA SER A 108 3.61 6.03 19.86
C SER A 108 4.75 7.04 20.05
N GLY A 109 4.43 8.33 20.13
CA GLY A 109 5.41 9.40 20.31
C GLY A 109 5.89 10.00 18.98
N GLU A 110 7.20 10.28 18.88
CA GLU A 110 7.82 10.95 17.72
C GLU A 110 8.03 10.02 16.49
N SER A 111 7.89 8.71 16.66
CA SER A 111 7.93 7.73 15.55
C SER A 111 6.60 7.72 14.81
N HIS A 112 6.59 8.33 13.62
CA HIS A 112 5.47 8.31 12.70
C HIS A 112 5.52 7.04 11.84
N VAL A 113 4.38 6.36 11.66
CA VAL A 113 4.29 5.31 10.64
C VAL A 113 4.15 5.98 9.27
N PRO A 114 4.97 5.63 8.27
CA PRO A 114 4.81 6.20 6.94
C PRO A 114 3.44 5.83 6.36
N ALA A 115 2.84 6.79 5.65
CA ALA A 115 1.65 6.53 4.85
C ALA A 115 1.96 5.47 3.78
N GLY A 116 0.92 4.76 3.35
CA GLY A 116 1.05 3.65 2.41
C GLY A 116 0.67 2.31 3.03
N TRP A 117 0.93 1.25 2.26
CA TRP A 117 0.75 -0.12 2.70
C TRP A 117 1.86 -0.54 3.65
N GLN A 118 1.45 -1.31 4.66
CA GLN A 118 2.30 -1.84 5.72
C GLN A 118 1.94 -3.30 5.93
N GLU A 119 2.93 -4.10 6.28
CA GLU A 119 2.76 -5.52 6.53
C GLU A 119 3.27 -5.88 7.91
N PHE A 120 2.50 -6.73 8.59
CA PHE A 120 2.90 -7.31 9.87
C PHE A 120 2.80 -8.83 9.81
N VAL A 121 3.91 -9.50 10.07
CA VAL A 121 3.97 -10.96 10.14
C VAL A 121 3.72 -11.41 11.57
N TRP A 122 2.67 -12.22 11.77
CA TRP A 122 2.39 -12.86 13.05
C TRP A 122 2.69 -14.35 12.99
N ASP A 123 3.39 -14.86 14.00
CA ASP A 123 3.81 -16.26 14.14
C ASP A 123 2.95 -17.06 15.14
N GLY A 124 1.79 -16.53 15.53
CA GLY A 124 0.88 -17.20 16.45
C GLY A 124 1.40 -17.29 17.89
N ARG A 125 2.23 -16.33 18.33
CA ARG A 125 2.69 -16.18 19.71
C ARG A 125 2.07 -14.96 20.41
N ASP A 126 1.99 -15.02 21.74
CA ASP A 126 1.63 -13.88 22.59
C ASP A 126 2.83 -12.93 22.84
N ASP A 127 2.61 -11.84 23.58
CA ASP A 127 3.67 -10.89 23.97
C ASP A 127 4.78 -11.52 24.81
N ALA A 128 4.50 -12.63 25.53
CA ALA A 128 5.49 -13.37 26.31
C ALA A 128 6.26 -14.43 25.49
N GLY A 129 5.97 -14.54 24.19
CA GLY A 129 6.61 -15.51 23.29
C GLY A 129 6.02 -16.92 23.39
N ASN A 130 4.94 -17.13 24.14
CA ASN A 130 4.29 -18.43 24.25
C ASN A 130 3.51 -18.75 22.98
N LEU A 131 3.53 -20.03 22.59
CA LEU A 131 2.70 -20.53 21.50
C LEU A 131 1.23 -20.53 21.92
N LEU A 132 0.39 -19.99 21.05
CA LEU A 132 -1.05 -20.00 21.23
C LEU A 132 -1.68 -21.27 20.63
N ALA A 133 -2.80 -21.70 21.20
CA ALA A 133 -3.53 -22.87 20.73
C ALA A 133 -4.26 -22.60 19.40
N SER A 134 -4.54 -23.65 18.63
CA SER A 134 -5.43 -23.58 17.46
C SER A 134 -6.78 -22.97 17.85
N GLY A 135 -7.29 -22.05 17.05
CA GLY A 135 -8.51 -21.33 17.40
C GLY A 135 -8.72 -20.04 16.62
N VAL A 136 -9.86 -19.40 16.90
CA VAL A 136 -10.22 -18.11 16.33
C VAL A 136 -9.56 -17.00 17.13
N TYR A 137 -8.94 -16.07 16.41
CA TYR A 137 -8.36 -14.85 16.95
C TYR A 137 -8.88 -13.65 16.18
N PHE A 138 -8.77 -12.48 16.79
CA PHE A 138 -9.16 -11.22 16.16
C PHE A 138 -7.97 -10.29 16.12
N TYR A 139 -7.83 -9.55 15.04
CA TYR A 139 -6.86 -8.46 14.97
C TYR A 139 -7.58 -7.16 14.65
N ARG A 140 -7.12 -6.08 15.27
CA ARG A 140 -7.76 -4.77 15.21
C ARG A 140 -6.73 -3.70 14.89
N LEU A 141 -7.04 -2.89 13.88
CA LEU A 141 -6.33 -1.66 13.56
C LEU A 141 -7.12 -0.49 14.11
N ALA A 142 -6.47 0.36 14.91
CA ALA A 142 -7.07 1.55 15.49
C ALA A 142 -6.18 2.78 15.23
N ALA A 143 -6.79 3.87 14.78
CA ALA A 143 -6.15 5.15 14.53
C ALA A 143 -6.91 6.27 15.27
N GLY A 144 -6.58 6.43 16.55
CA GLY A 144 -7.28 7.33 17.48
C GLY A 144 -8.79 7.10 17.52
N LYS A 145 -9.57 8.20 17.49
CA LYS A 145 -11.04 8.16 17.38
C LYS A 145 -11.55 8.11 15.93
N ARG A 146 -10.67 8.23 14.94
CA ARG A 146 -11.05 8.40 13.52
C ARG A 146 -11.35 7.07 12.84
N PHE A 147 -10.70 5.99 13.27
CA PHE A 147 -10.82 4.71 12.62
C PHE A 147 -10.59 3.55 13.59
N VAL A 148 -11.46 2.55 13.52
CA VAL A 148 -11.30 1.25 14.18
C VAL A 148 -11.88 0.18 13.25
N GLN A 149 -11.06 -0.79 12.86
CA GLN A 149 -11.51 -1.96 12.10
C GLN A 149 -10.97 -3.24 12.72
N THR A 150 -11.81 -4.26 12.83
CA THR A 150 -11.45 -5.58 13.37
C THR A 150 -11.73 -6.66 12.34
N ARG A 151 -10.87 -7.66 12.25
CA ARG A 151 -11.05 -8.85 11.42
C ARG A 151 -10.74 -10.11 12.22
N LYS A 152 -11.34 -11.22 11.79
CA LYS A 152 -11.08 -12.56 12.36
C LYS A 152 -10.01 -13.29 11.57
N MET A 153 -9.28 -14.17 12.25
CA MET A 153 -8.33 -15.11 11.67
C MET A 153 -8.42 -16.46 12.38
N LEU A 154 -8.08 -17.53 11.67
CA LEU A 154 -8.07 -18.90 12.20
C LEU A 154 -6.63 -19.44 12.22
N LEU A 155 -6.11 -19.64 13.43
CA LEU A 155 -4.84 -20.33 13.65
C LEU A 155 -5.09 -21.84 13.67
N VAL A 156 -4.34 -22.56 12.86
CA VAL A 156 -4.31 -24.02 12.84
C VAL A 156 -2.88 -24.46 13.12
N ARG A 157 -2.72 -25.33 14.11
CA ARG A 157 -1.50 -26.06 14.43
C ARG A 157 -1.83 -27.53 14.59
#